data_AF-A0A348B4G5-F1
#
_entry.id   AF-A0A348B4G5-F1
#
_cell.length_a   1.000
_cell.length_b   1.000
_cell.length_c   1.000
_cell.angle_alpha   90.00
_cell.angle_beta   90.00
_cell.angle_gamma   90.00
#
_symmetry.space_group_name_H-M   'P 1'
#
loop_
_entity.id
_entity.type
_entity.pdbx_description
1 polymer ?
#
loop_
_entity_poly.entity_id
_entity_poly.type
_entity_poly.pdbx_seq_one_letter_code
_entity_poly.pdbx_strand_id
1 'polypeptide(L)'
;MEAHEIKHYTHESDSFRTKVFGIQDGLIGVGSIILGTAGLTRDPLLIVAAGLIATAAQTLSMGVGEFISTRVRKQIIDNELRKEEFEIENFPEKEREELVEMYVDKGLSREEAVDMASKLMRDRKVVLREMMLNELKVTPEEFEEPAKLGLLMAGYLFLGGVLPLLPFLLWLVVPVGYLVAVSSSAAAIMVTLAGFGAAASKYTGLPGWRMALEQVATGGSALLASFIVGYGLGRVLHLPPQLLQ
;
A
#
# COMPACT_ATOMS: atom_id res chain seq x y z
N MET A 1 -3.97 39.12 -4.54
CA MET A 1 -4.11 37.67 -4.76
C MET A 1 -3.06 37.00 -3.88
N GLU A 2 -3.47 36.42 -2.75
CA GLU A 2 -2.55 35.60 -1.96
C GLU A 2 -2.13 34.41 -2.81
N ALA A 3 -0.82 34.24 -3.00
CA ALA A 3 -0.27 33.03 -3.59
C ALA A 3 -0.61 31.89 -2.62
N HIS A 4 -1.64 31.11 -2.94
CA HIS A 4 -1.92 29.89 -2.21
C HIS A 4 -0.70 28.98 -2.38
N GLU A 5 0.03 28.74 -1.30
CA GLU A 5 1.17 27.82 -1.28
C GLU A 5 0.71 26.45 -1.78
N ILE A 6 1.20 26.05 -2.95
CA ILE A 6 0.88 24.76 -3.55
C ILE A 6 1.63 23.71 -2.73
N LYS A 7 0.88 22.90 -1.97
CA LYS A 7 1.46 21.83 -1.16
C LYS A 7 1.87 20.66 -2.05
N HIS A 8 3.16 20.33 -2.04
CA HIS A 8 3.71 19.14 -2.69
C HIS A 8 3.74 17.97 -1.68
N TYR A 9 3.16 16.82 -2.07
CA TYR A 9 3.04 15.63 -1.20
C TYR A 9 3.99 14.49 -1.60
N THR A 10 4.92 14.72 -2.52
CA THR A 10 5.83 13.69 -3.08
C THR A 10 6.66 13.00 -2.01
N HIS A 11 7.14 13.74 -1.00
CA HIS A 11 7.93 13.19 0.11
C HIS A 11 7.14 12.35 1.12
N GLU A 12 5.81 12.42 1.15
CA GLU A 12 4.97 11.61 2.04
C GLU A 12 4.25 10.47 1.30
N SER A 13 4.53 10.30 0.01
CA SER A 13 3.79 9.39 -0.86
C SER A 13 3.89 7.94 -0.40
N ASP A 14 5.07 7.49 0.05
CA ASP A 14 5.28 6.14 0.55
C ASP A 14 4.55 5.90 1.87
N SER A 15 4.75 6.75 2.90
CA SER A 15 3.98 6.67 4.15
C SER A 15 2.47 6.68 3.91
N PHE A 16 1.98 7.59 3.06
CA PHE A 16 0.55 7.70 2.79
C PHE A 16 0.02 6.46 2.07
N ARG A 17 0.71 6.00 1.02
CA ARG A 17 0.39 4.76 0.31
C ARG A 17 0.35 3.57 1.26
N THR A 18 1.36 3.40 2.11
CA THR A 18 1.46 2.30 3.07
C THR A 18 0.31 2.32 4.07
N LYS A 19 -0.08 3.50 4.58
CA LYS A 19 -1.24 3.64 5.49
C LYS A 19 -2.56 3.28 4.81
N VAL A 20 -2.80 3.81 3.61
CA VAL A 20 -4.02 3.57 2.83
C VAL A 20 -4.12 2.11 2.43
N PHE A 21 -3.02 1.51 1.97
CA PHE A 21 -2.99 0.11 1.60
C PHE A 21 -3.22 -0.80 2.81
N GLY A 22 -2.57 -0.51 3.95
CA GLY A 22 -2.76 -1.27 5.18
C GLY A 22 -4.21 -1.28 5.65
N ILE A 23 -4.85 -0.10 5.78
CA ILE A 23 -6.24 -0.04 6.23
C ILE A 23 -7.19 -0.70 5.22
N GLN A 24 -6.96 -0.54 3.92
CA GLN A 24 -7.79 -1.16 2.89
C GLN A 24 -7.69 -2.68 2.92
N ASP A 25 -6.49 -3.22 3.09
CA ASP A 25 -6.31 -4.67 3.20
C ASP A 25 -6.91 -5.23 4.49
N GLY A 26 -6.82 -4.50 5.61
CA GLY A 26 -7.55 -4.86 6.83
C GLY A 26 -9.07 -4.89 6.61
N LEU A 27 -9.62 -3.85 5.99
CA LEU A 27 -11.07 -3.73 5.76
C LEU A 27 -11.60 -4.76 4.74
N ILE A 28 -10.87 -4.96 3.64
CA ILE A 28 -11.29 -5.81 2.53
C ILE A 28 -10.80 -7.24 2.73
N GLY A 29 -9.50 -7.45 2.97
CA GLY A 29 -8.88 -8.76 3.15
C GLY A 29 -9.39 -9.48 4.40
N VAL A 30 -9.18 -8.90 5.59
CA VAL A 30 -9.71 -9.49 6.84
C VAL A 30 -11.24 -9.46 6.85
N GLY A 31 -11.85 -8.35 6.44
CA GLY A 31 -13.31 -8.24 6.36
C GLY A 31 -13.95 -9.30 5.46
N SER A 32 -13.31 -9.67 4.36
CA SER A 32 -13.74 -10.76 3.47
C SER A 32 -13.71 -12.11 4.16
N ILE A 33 -12.67 -12.39 4.97
CA ILE A 33 -12.61 -13.63 5.75
C ILE A 33 -13.72 -13.65 6.81
N ILE A 34 -13.97 -12.53 7.48
CA ILE A 34 -15.01 -12.42 8.50
C ILE A 34 -16.39 -12.61 7.89
N LEU A 35 -16.73 -11.88 6.83
CA LEU A 35 -18.03 -11.99 6.17
C LEU A 35 -18.19 -13.32 5.42
N GLY A 36 -17.11 -13.86 4.85
CA GLY A 36 -17.10 -15.22 4.29
C GLY A 36 -17.39 -16.27 5.36
N THR A 37 -16.75 -16.16 6.53
CA THR A 37 -17.04 -17.06 7.67
C THR A 37 -18.47 -16.87 8.18
N ALA A 38 -18.98 -15.64 8.20
CA ALA A 38 -20.37 -15.37 8.54
C ALA A 38 -21.35 -15.92 7.49
N GLY A 39 -20.95 -16.04 6.22
CA GLY A 39 -21.71 -16.76 5.20
C GLY A 39 -21.72 -18.28 5.45
N LEU A 40 -20.62 -18.82 6.00
CA LEU A 40 -20.42 -20.23 6.28
C LEU A 40 -21.16 -20.73 7.54
N THR A 41 -21.11 -19.96 8.63
CA THR A 41 -21.62 -20.34 9.95
C THR A 41 -22.33 -19.17 10.64
N ARG A 42 -23.25 -19.50 11.55
CA ARG A 42 -23.89 -18.54 12.47
C ARG A 42 -23.31 -18.58 13.87
N ASP A 43 -22.25 -19.33 14.11
CA ASP A 43 -21.57 -19.32 15.40
C ASP A 43 -20.71 -18.04 15.54
N PRO A 44 -21.06 -17.09 16.43
CA PRO A 44 -20.27 -15.87 16.63
C PRO A 44 -18.85 -16.16 17.10
N LEU A 45 -18.61 -17.23 17.86
CA LEU A 45 -17.29 -17.56 18.36
C LEU A 45 -16.37 -17.98 17.22
N LEU A 46 -16.86 -18.77 16.28
CA LEU A 46 -16.09 -19.17 15.09
C LEU A 46 -15.78 -17.98 14.18
N ILE A 47 -16.74 -17.07 13.98
CA ILE A 47 -16.53 -15.86 13.16
C ILE A 47 -15.46 -14.96 13.80
N VAL A 48 -15.57 -14.72 15.12
CA VAL A 48 -14.61 -13.90 15.86
C VAL A 48 -13.23 -14.56 15.88
N ALA A 49 -13.14 -15.87 16.14
CA ALA A 49 -11.87 -16.58 16.14
C ALA A 49 -11.18 -16.52 14.77
N ALA A 50 -11.92 -16.79 13.69
CA ALA A 50 -11.40 -16.71 12.33
C ALA A 50 -10.89 -15.29 12.00
N GLY A 51 -11.67 -14.27 12.33
CA GLY A 51 -11.28 -12.89 12.06
C GLY A 51 -10.10 -12.40 12.91
N LEU A 52 -9.99 -12.81 14.18
CA LEU A 52 -8.84 -12.48 15.03
C LEU A 52 -7.56 -13.14 14.52
N ILE A 53 -7.63 -14.43 14.16
CA ILE A 53 -6.51 -15.16 13.57
C ILE A 53 -6.09 -14.51 12.25
N ALA A 54 -7.06 -14.20 11.39
CA ALA A 54 -6.80 -13.53 10.11
C ALA A 54 -6.17 -12.15 10.30
N THR A 55 -6.69 -11.34 11.23
CA THR A 55 -6.14 -10.02 11.54
C THR A 55 -4.70 -10.14 12.00
N ALA A 56 -4.41 -11.03 12.95
CA ALA A 56 -3.05 -11.21 13.47
C ALA A 56 -2.09 -11.71 12.38
N ALA A 57 -2.49 -12.74 11.62
CA ALA A 57 -1.67 -13.31 10.57
C ALA A 57 -1.36 -12.29 9.46
N GLN A 58 -2.37 -11.58 8.95
CA GLN A 58 -2.19 -10.58 7.89
C GLN A 58 -1.38 -9.37 8.38
N THR A 59 -1.66 -8.87 9.58
CA THR A 59 -0.92 -7.76 10.20
C THR A 59 0.58 -8.06 10.25
N LEU A 60 0.94 -9.23 10.78
CA LEU A 60 2.34 -9.63 10.92
C LEU A 60 2.98 -9.88 9.55
N SER A 61 2.30 -10.62 8.67
CA SER A 61 2.84 -10.97 7.36
C SER A 61 3.07 -9.73 6.49
N MET A 62 2.12 -8.80 6.43
CA MET A 62 2.25 -7.60 5.59
C MET A 62 3.17 -6.56 6.22
N GLY A 63 3.19 -6.42 7.55
CA GLY A 63 4.16 -5.57 8.22
C GLY A 63 5.60 -6.02 7.97
N VAL A 64 5.88 -7.32 8.09
CA VAL A 64 7.18 -7.91 7.77
C VAL A 64 7.47 -7.81 6.28
N GLY A 65 6.47 -8.05 5.42
CA GLY A 65 6.59 -7.94 3.97
C GLY A 65 7.01 -6.54 3.52
N GLU A 66 6.36 -5.50 4.04
CA GLU A 66 6.68 -4.10 3.76
C GLU A 66 8.07 -3.72 4.27
N PHE A 67 8.47 -4.21 5.45
CA PHE A 67 9.82 -4.01 5.97
C PHE A 67 10.88 -4.64 5.06
N ILE A 68 10.70 -5.91 4.68
CA ILE A 68 11.67 -6.64 3.86
C ILE A 68 11.75 -6.03 2.46
N SER A 69 10.60 -5.75 1.83
CA SER A 69 10.57 -5.18 0.47
C SER A 69 11.26 -3.82 0.41
N THR A 70 10.96 -2.93 1.35
CA THR A 70 11.59 -1.60 1.45
C THR A 70 13.07 -1.73 1.74
N ARG A 71 13.47 -2.63 2.65
CA ARG A 71 14.89 -2.85 2.99
C ARG A 71 15.68 -3.38 1.80
N VAL A 72 15.14 -4.34 1.04
CA VAL A 72 15.79 -4.86 -0.16
C VAL A 72 15.92 -3.77 -1.21
N ARG A 73 14.88 -2.96 -1.44
CA ARG A 73 14.96 -1.80 -2.35
C ARG A 73 16.08 -0.85 -1.95
N LYS A 74 16.18 -0.49 -0.66
CA LYS A 74 17.27 0.35 -0.13
C LYS A 74 18.65 -0.28 -0.38
N GLN A 75 18.81 -1.57 -0.09
CA GLN A 75 20.08 -2.28 -0.28
C GLN A 75 20.52 -2.37 -1.74
N ILE A 76 19.57 -2.54 -2.68
CA ILE A 76 19.85 -2.52 -4.12
C ILE A 76 20.39 -1.15 -4.51
N ILE A 77 19.74 -0.07 -4.04
CA ILE A 77 20.13 1.29 -4.39
C ILE A 77 21.48 1.66 -3.78
N ASP A 78 21.71 1.31 -2.52
CA ASP A 78 23.02 1.49 -1.87
C ASP A 78 24.13 0.75 -2.64
N ASN A 79 23.79 -0.36 -3.29
CA ASN A 79 24.72 -1.14 -4.10
C ASN A 79 24.99 -0.49 -5.46
N GLU A 80 23.96 0.00 -6.15
CA GLU A 80 24.15 0.74 -7.40
C GLU A 80 24.92 2.05 -7.17
N LEU A 81 24.62 2.77 -6.09
CA LEU A 81 25.38 3.97 -5.72
C LEU A 81 26.88 3.67 -5.53
N ARG A 82 27.22 2.54 -4.90
CA ARG A 82 28.62 2.11 -4.73
C ARG A 82 29.29 1.72 -6.05
N LYS A 83 28.55 1.15 -7.00
CA LYS A 83 29.08 0.82 -8.34
C LYS A 83 29.31 2.09 -9.14
N GLU A 84 28.36 3.01 -9.12
CA GLU A 84 28.42 4.28 -9.82
C GLU A 84 29.59 5.14 -9.31
N GLU A 85 29.76 5.23 -7.99
CA GLU A 85 30.93 5.88 -7.39
C GLU A 85 32.25 5.26 -7.85
N PHE A 86 32.29 3.93 -7.99
CA PHE A 86 33.46 3.22 -8.50
C PHE A 86 33.69 3.50 -9.98
N GLU A 87 32.65 3.55 -10.83
CA GLU A 87 32.77 3.82 -12.26
C GLU A 87 33.22 5.27 -12.53
N ILE A 88 32.64 6.25 -11.83
CA ILE A 88 33.07 7.66 -11.89
C ILE A 88 34.55 7.84 -11.50
N GLU A 89 35.04 7.04 -10.56
CA GLU A 89 36.44 7.11 -10.13
C GLU A 89 37.40 6.39 -11.09
N ASN A 90 37.04 5.21 -11.57
CA ASN A 90 37.95 4.31 -12.29
C ASN A 90 37.83 4.39 -13.81
N PHE A 91 36.69 4.84 -14.33
CA PHE A 91 36.38 4.92 -15.77
C PHE A 91 35.81 6.29 -16.19
N PRO A 92 36.42 7.43 -15.81
CA PRO A 92 35.83 8.75 -16.01
C PRO A 92 35.57 9.14 -17.48
N GLU A 93 36.34 8.59 -18.43
CA GLU A 93 36.10 8.84 -19.85
C GLU A 93 34.83 8.12 -20.35
N LYS A 94 34.56 6.92 -19.83
CA LYS A 94 33.34 6.15 -20.12
C LYS A 94 32.12 6.88 -19.57
N GLU A 95 32.18 7.32 -18.31
CA GLU A 95 31.10 8.10 -17.68
C GLU A 95 30.83 9.42 -18.41
N ARG A 96 31.88 10.07 -18.93
CA ARG A 96 31.69 11.25 -19.77
C ARG A 96 30.95 10.91 -21.07
N GLU A 97 31.27 9.79 -21.71
CA GLU A 97 30.58 9.35 -22.93
C GLU A 97 29.10 9.03 -22.65
N GLU A 98 28.80 8.39 -21.53
CA GLU A 98 27.43 8.10 -21.11
C GLU A 98 26.62 9.38 -20.83
N LEU A 99 27.22 10.38 -20.17
CA LEU A 99 26.62 11.71 -20.02
C LEU A 99 26.36 12.39 -21.38
N VAL A 100 27.29 12.27 -22.33
CA VAL A 100 27.12 12.85 -23.67
C VAL A 100 25.93 12.21 -24.38
N GLU A 101 25.84 10.88 -24.38
CA GLU A 101 24.72 10.15 -25.00
C GLU A 101 23.40 10.53 -24.34
N MET A 102 23.36 10.60 -23.01
CA MET A 102 22.19 11.03 -22.25
C MET A 102 21.71 12.43 -22.64
N TYR A 103 22.62 13.40 -22.83
CA TYR A 103 22.26 14.75 -23.24
C TYR A 103 21.82 14.84 -24.70
N VAL A 104 22.43 14.05 -25.58
CA VAL A 104 21.99 13.93 -26.98
C VAL A 104 20.56 13.38 -27.03
N ASP A 105 20.24 12.37 -26.23
CA ASP A 105 18.89 11.80 -26.12
C ASP A 105 17.87 12.81 -25.55
N LYS A 106 18.32 13.75 -24.72
CA LYS A 106 17.52 14.90 -24.24
C LYS A 106 17.35 16.00 -25.31
N GLY A 107 17.98 15.86 -26.48
CA GLY A 107 17.83 16.74 -27.64
C GLY A 107 18.93 17.79 -27.82
N LEU A 108 20.04 17.71 -27.08
CA LEU A 108 21.21 18.59 -27.30
C LEU A 108 21.98 18.14 -28.54
N SER A 109 22.62 19.08 -29.24
CA SER A 109 23.62 18.71 -30.24
C SER A 109 24.80 17.99 -29.56
N ARG A 110 25.51 17.12 -30.30
CA ARG A 110 26.66 16.40 -29.75
C ARG A 110 27.74 17.35 -29.22
N GLU A 111 27.92 18.52 -29.86
CA GLU A 111 28.88 19.54 -29.42
C GLU A 111 28.49 20.15 -28.07
N GLU A 112 27.20 20.50 -27.88
CA GLU A 112 26.67 21.01 -26.61
C GLU A 112 26.72 19.94 -25.51
N ALA A 113 26.39 18.69 -25.84
CA ALA A 113 26.43 17.58 -24.89
C ALA A 113 27.85 17.30 -24.38
N VAL A 114 28.86 17.34 -25.26
CA VAL A 114 30.28 17.18 -24.89
C VAL A 114 30.75 18.31 -23.95
N ASP A 115 30.39 19.56 -24.25
CA ASP A 115 30.72 20.69 -23.38
C ASP A 115 30.02 20.58 -22.01
N MET A 116 28.74 20.20 -21.98
CA MET A 116 27.98 20.01 -20.74
C MET A 116 28.56 18.89 -19.88
N ALA A 117 28.77 17.70 -20.45
CA ALA A 117 29.34 16.55 -19.75
C ALA A 117 30.72 16.91 -19.16
N SER A 118 31.59 17.57 -19.93
CA SER A 118 32.92 18.00 -19.47
C SER A 118 32.86 19.00 -18.30
N LYS A 119 31.84 19.85 -18.25
CA LYS A 119 31.63 20.78 -17.12
C LYS A 119 31.14 20.05 -15.87
N LEU A 120 30.20 19.10 -16.01
CA LEU A 120 29.67 18.32 -14.90
C LEU A 120 30.70 17.39 -14.28
N MET A 121 31.55 16.77 -15.10
CA MET A 121 32.65 15.90 -14.66
C MET A 121 33.64 16.57 -13.68
N ARG A 122 33.59 17.89 -13.50
CA ARG A 122 34.36 18.62 -12.50
C ARG A 122 33.87 18.40 -11.07
N ASP A 123 32.61 18.02 -10.88
CA ASP A 123 32.02 17.72 -9.59
C ASP A 123 31.42 16.31 -9.59
N ARG A 124 32.17 15.37 -8.99
CA ARG A 124 31.76 13.96 -8.87
C ARG A 124 30.39 13.79 -8.21
N LYS A 125 30.01 14.66 -7.27
CA LYS A 125 28.71 14.56 -6.60
C LYS A 125 27.56 14.91 -7.53
N VAL A 126 27.79 15.88 -8.42
CA VAL A 126 26.79 16.27 -9.42
C VAL A 126 26.66 15.20 -10.49
N VAL A 127 27.78 14.62 -10.96
CA VAL A 127 27.76 13.47 -11.89
C VAL A 127 27.02 12.29 -11.28
N LEU A 128 27.41 11.88 -10.07
CA LEU A 128 26.77 10.77 -9.36
C LEU A 128 25.26 10.98 -9.25
N ARG A 129 24.82 12.19 -8.89
CA ARG A 129 23.39 12.51 -8.84
C ARG A 129 22.72 12.48 -10.21
N GLU A 130 23.38 12.96 -11.26
CA GLU A 130 22.84 12.92 -12.62
C GLU A 130 22.70 11.48 -13.13
N MET A 131 23.70 10.63 -12.90
CA MET A 131 23.69 9.22 -13.28
C MET A 131 22.63 8.44 -12.50
N MET A 132 22.56 8.62 -11.16
CA MET A 132 21.50 8.05 -10.32
C MET A 132 20.09 8.40 -10.84
N LEU A 133 19.86 9.67 -11.20
CA LEU A 133 18.54 10.15 -11.63
C LEU A 133 18.19 9.74 -13.06
N ASN A 134 19.12 9.82 -14.00
CA ASN A 134 18.81 9.74 -15.42
C ASN A 134 19.15 8.39 -16.03
N GLU A 135 20.24 7.76 -15.59
CA GLU A 135 20.62 6.44 -16.04
C GLU A 135 19.89 5.38 -15.20
N LEU A 136 20.10 5.41 -13.88
CA LEU A 136 19.57 4.39 -12.96
C LEU A 136 18.10 4.63 -12.60
N LYS A 137 17.58 5.84 -12.84
CA LYS A 137 16.18 6.24 -12.58
C LYS A 137 15.77 6.08 -11.11
N VAL A 138 16.68 6.42 -10.21
CA VAL A 138 16.50 6.34 -8.77
C VAL A 138 16.82 7.69 -8.12
N THR A 139 16.01 8.08 -7.15
CA THR A 139 16.16 9.26 -6.29
C THR A 139 16.66 8.84 -4.89
N PRO A 140 17.96 8.91 -4.58
CA PRO A 140 18.52 8.39 -3.31
C PRO A 140 17.94 9.05 -2.05
N GLU A 141 17.47 10.29 -2.13
CA GLU A 141 17.03 11.08 -0.98
C GLU A 141 15.55 10.87 -0.60
N GLU A 142 14.79 10.06 -1.34
CA GLU A 142 13.34 9.92 -1.14
C GLU A 142 12.93 8.73 -0.25
N PHE A 143 13.87 7.98 0.34
CA PHE A 143 13.55 6.74 1.03
C PHE A 143 13.15 6.94 2.48
N GLU A 144 11.94 6.49 2.80
CA GLU A 144 11.52 6.32 4.19
C GLU A 144 12.16 5.08 4.85
N GLU A 145 12.31 5.14 6.17
CA GLU A 145 12.89 4.06 6.96
C GLU A 145 12.05 2.76 6.84
N PRO A 146 12.65 1.61 6.47
CA PRO A 146 11.92 0.35 6.31
C PRO A 146 11.11 -0.06 7.54
N ALA A 147 11.66 0.16 8.74
CA ALA A 147 10.97 -0.15 10.00
C ALA A 147 9.72 0.71 10.19
N LYS A 148 9.76 1.99 9.78
CA LYS A 148 8.62 2.90 9.85
C LYS A 148 7.50 2.41 8.93
N LEU A 149 7.81 2.08 7.67
CA LEU A 149 6.80 1.60 6.72
C LEU A 149 6.19 0.26 7.18
N GLY A 150 7.02 -0.69 7.65
CA GLY A 150 6.52 -1.96 8.19
C GLY A 150 5.57 -1.78 9.38
N LEU A 151 5.90 -0.89 10.32
CA LEU A 151 5.03 -0.58 11.46
C LEU A 151 3.74 0.15 11.05
N LEU A 152 3.82 1.07 10.09
CA LEU A 152 2.63 1.75 9.56
C LEU A 152 1.70 0.74 8.87
N MET A 153 2.24 -0.16 8.05
CA MET A 153 1.48 -1.22 7.40
C MET A 153 0.75 -2.08 8.44
N ALA A 154 1.50 -2.61 9.41
CA ALA A 154 0.94 -3.44 10.47
C ALA A 154 -0.14 -2.71 11.27
N GLY A 155 0.13 -1.46 11.69
CA GLY A 155 -0.80 -0.69 12.51
C GLY A 155 -2.11 -0.38 11.78
N TYR A 156 -2.05 0.07 10.53
CA TYR A 156 -3.26 0.39 9.77
C TYR A 156 -4.02 -0.86 9.36
N LEU A 157 -3.35 -1.96 9.02
CA LEU A 157 -4.00 -3.24 8.75
C LEU A 157 -4.71 -3.77 9.99
N PHE A 158 -4.05 -3.75 11.15
CA PHE A 158 -4.66 -4.15 12.42
C PHE A 158 -5.94 -3.35 12.70
N LEU A 159 -5.89 -2.02 12.56
CA LEU A 159 -7.08 -1.17 12.74
C LEU A 159 -8.19 -1.52 11.74
N GLY A 160 -7.82 -1.77 10.48
CA GLY A 160 -8.74 -2.15 9.42
C GLY A 160 -9.36 -3.52 9.65
N GLY A 161 -8.64 -4.48 10.23
CA GLY A 161 -9.12 -5.83 10.52
C GLY A 161 -9.93 -5.95 11.81
N VAL A 162 -9.64 -5.11 12.82
CA VAL A 162 -10.42 -5.05 14.08
C VAL A 162 -11.79 -4.42 13.85
N LEU A 163 -11.91 -3.41 12.99
CA LEU A 163 -13.17 -2.71 12.75
C LEU A 163 -14.33 -3.65 12.30
N PRO A 164 -14.15 -4.54 11.32
CA PRO A 164 -15.12 -5.56 10.94
C PRO A 164 -15.55 -6.50 12.09
N LEU A 165 -14.69 -6.73 13.08
CA LEU A 165 -14.93 -7.64 14.20
C LEU A 165 -15.84 -7.04 15.27
N LEU A 166 -15.89 -5.71 15.41
CA LEU A 166 -16.59 -5.06 16.52
C LEU A 166 -18.06 -5.51 16.66
N PRO A 167 -18.86 -5.60 15.58
CA PRO A 167 -20.24 -6.05 15.69
C PRO A 167 -20.38 -7.52 16.13
N PHE A 168 -19.44 -8.39 15.74
CA PHE A 168 -19.44 -9.79 16.15
C PHE A 168 -18.95 -9.97 17.60
N LEU A 169 -17.98 -9.17 18.04
CA LEU A 169 -17.57 -9.12 19.45
C LEU A 169 -18.72 -8.64 20.34
N LEU A 170 -19.49 -7.65 19.90
CA LEU A 170 -20.69 -7.20 20.62
C LEU A 170 -21.76 -8.29 20.68
N TRP A 171 -21.92 -9.08 19.61
CA TRP A 171 -22.84 -10.21 19.58
C TRP A 171 -22.49 -11.31 20.61
N LEU A 172 -21.23 -11.46 20.99
CA LEU A 172 -20.86 -12.39 22.07
C LEU A 172 -21.36 -11.95 23.46
N VAL A 173 -21.59 -10.66 23.67
CA VAL A 173 -21.92 -10.08 24.99
C VAL A 173 -23.38 -9.63 25.08
N VAL A 174 -23.95 -9.22 23.95
CA VAL A 174 -25.31 -8.69 23.82
C VAL A 174 -26.10 -9.60 22.87
N PRO A 175 -27.38 -9.90 23.13
CA PRO A 175 -28.22 -10.70 22.24
C PRO A 175 -28.63 -9.91 20.98
N VAL A 176 -27.64 -9.57 20.16
CA VAL A 176 -27.85 -8.98 18.84
C VAL A 176 -28.14 -10.11 17.84
N GLY A 177 -29.06 -9.92 16.91
CA GLY A 177 -29.34 -10.94 15.89
C GLY A 177 -28.21 -11.05 14.85
N TYR A 178 -27.97 -12.24 14.30
CA TYR A 178 -26.98 -12.49 13.23
C TYR A 178 -27.04 -11.45 12.10
N LEU A 179 -28.25 -11.14 11.61
CA LEU A 179 -28.44 -10.17 10.53
C LEU A 179 -27.97 -8.76 10.91
N VAL A 180 -28.17 -8.36 12.16
CA VAL A 180 -27.72 -7.06 12.66
C VAL A 180 -26.19 -7.04 12.75
N ALA A 181 -25.55 -8.10 13.22
CA ALA A 181 -24.09 -8.18 13.29
C ALA A 181 -23.43 -8.11 11.90
N VAL A 182 -23.92 -8.91 10.95
CA VAL A 182 -23.41 -8.94 9.57
C VAL A 182 -23.63 -7.61 8.86
N SER A 183 -24.84 -7.05 8.92
CA SER A 183 -25.14 -5.78 8.26
C SER A 183 -24.39 -4.60 8.88
N SER A 184 -24.22 -4.57 10.20
CA SER A 184 -23.44 -3.53 10.89
C SER A 184 -21.95 -3.63 10.54
N SER A 185 -21.40 -4.84 10.44
CA SER A 185 -20.00 -5.05 10.04
C SER A 185 -19.77 -4.60 8.59
N ALA A 186 -20.63 -5.04 7.67
CA ALA A 186 -20.58 -4.58 6.28
C ALA A 186 -20.72 -3.05 6.19
N ALA A 187 -21.70 -2.45 6.87
CA ALA A 187 -21.90 -1.01 6.86
C ALA A 187 -20.68 -0.25 7.40
N ALA A 188 -20.09 -0.71 8.51
CA ALA A 188 -18.88 -0.12 9.08
C ALA A 188 -17.73 -0.14 8.06
N ILE A 189 -17.50 -1.28 7.40
CA ILE A 189 -16.48 -1.39 6.35
C ILE A 189 -16.75 -0.41 5.20
N MET A 190 -17.96 -0.39 4.65
CA MET A 190 -18.30 0.44 3.50
C MET A 190 -18.16 1.94 3.82
N VAL A 191 -18.58 2.37 5.01
CA VAL A 191 -18.43 3.76 5.47
C VAL A 191 -16.96 4.12 5.62
N THR A 192 -16.14 3.23 6.20
CA THR A 192 -14.70 3.48 6.34
C THR A 192 -14.01 3.52 4.98
N LEU A 193 -14.33 2.61 4.05
CA LEU A 193 -13.81 2.63 2.68
C LEU A 193 -14.18 3.92 1.94
N ALA A 194 -15.44 4.37 2.07
CA ALA A 194 -15.88 5.65 1.50
C ALA A 194 -15.09 6.83 2.07
N GLY A 195 -14.85 6.84 3.39
CA GLY A 195 -14.06 7.86 4.08
C GLY A 195 -12.60 7.91 3.61
N PHE A 196 -11.93 6.77 3.51
CA PHE A 196 -10.56 6.70 2.99
C PHE A 196 -10.46 7.03 1.50
N GLY A 197 -11.44 6.60 0.70
CA GLY A 197 -11.54 7.00 -0.71
C GLY A 197 -11.67 8.52 -0.85
N ALA A 198 -12.59 9.14 -0.10
CA ALA A 198 -12.75 10.59 -0.09
C ALA A 198 -11.47 11.30 0.41
N ALA A 199 -10.78 10.77 1.42
CA ALA A 199 -9.52 11.34 1.90
C ALA A 199 -8.39 11.25 0.85
N ALA A 200 -8.33 10.17 0.08
CA ALA A 200 -7.38 9.99 -1.02
C ALA A 200 -7.57 11.01 -2.15
N SER A 201 -8.76 11.64 -2.25
CA SER A 201 -9.04 12.69 -3.23
C SER A 201 -8.10 13.89 -3.09
N LYS A 202 -7.63 14.19 -1.86
CA LYS A 202 -6.65 15.24 -1.58
C LYS A 202 -5.30 14.99 -2.26
N TYR A 203 -4.92 13.72 -2.41
CA TYR A 203 -3.62 13.31 -2.95
C TYR A 203 -3.67 13.03 -4.45
N THR A 204 -4.87 12.80 -5.01
CA THR A 204 -5.07 12.43 -6.42
C THR A 204 -5.62 13.56 -7.28
N GLY A 205 -6.15 14.63 -6.68
CA GLY A 205 -6.79 15.73 -7.40
C GLY A 205 -8.16 15.39 -8.02
N LEU A 206 -8.68 14.18 -7.76
CA LEU A 206 -9.99 13.73 -8.20
C LEU A 206 -11.10 14.15 -7.21
N PRO A 207 -12.37 14.24 -7.64
CA PRO A 207 -13.47 14.55 -6.73
C PRO A 207 -13.72 13.40 -5.74
N GLY A 208 -13.83 13.73 -4.44
CA GLY A 208 -13.86 12.74 -3.36
C GLY A 208 -15.00 11.72 -3.45
N TRP A 209 -16.15 12.08 -4.01
CA TRP A 209 -17.25 11.13 -4.20
C TRP A 209 -16.93 10.02 -5.21
N ARG A 210 -16.12 10.30 -6.24
CA ARG A 210 -15.69 9.28 -7.21
C ARG A 210 -14.75 8.28 -6.55
N MET A 211 -13.78 8.78 -5.80
CA MET A 211 -12.83 7.95 -5.06
C MET A 211 -13.52 7.11 -3.99
N ALA A 212 -14.48 7.69 -3.28
CA ALA A 212 -15.30 6.96 -2.32
C ALA A 212 -16.11 5.84 -3.01
N LEU A 213 -16.75 6.14 -4.14
CA LEU A 213 -17.54 5.17 -4.90
C LEU A 213 -16.69 4.02 -5.43
N GLU A 214 -15.49 4.31 -5.94
CA GLU A 214 -14.56 3.30 -6.43
C GLU A 214 -14.15 2.32 -5.31
N GLN A 215 -13.78 2.84 -4.14
CA GLN A 215 -13.39 2.03 -2.98
C GLN A 215 -14.55 1.19 -2.45
N VAL A 216 -15.75 1.79 -2.36
CA VAL A 216 -16.99 1.11 -1.98
C VAL A 216 -17.34 0.02 -2.99
N ALA A 217 -17.28 0.28 -4.29
CA ALA A 217 -17.66 -0.68 -5.32
C ALA A 217 -16.69 -1.87 -5.35
N THR A 218 -15.38 -1.61 -5.37
CA THR A 218 -14.35 -2.64 -5.41
C THR A 218 -14.32 -3.46 -4.12
N GLY A 219 -14.23 -2.80 -2.96
CA GLY A 219 -14.24 -3.48 -1.66
C GLY A 219 -15.55 -4.22 -1.39
N GLY A 220 -16.69 -3.58 -1.66
CA GLY A 220 -18.01 -4.21 -1.49
C GLY A 220 -18.20 -5.46 -2.37
N SER A 221 -17.67 -5.45 -3.59
CA SER A 221 -17.72 -6.63 -4.46
C SER A 221 -16.94 -7.82 -3.90
N ALA A 222 -15.75 -7.57 -3.33
CA ALA A 222 -14.92 -8.60 -2.70
C ALA A 222 -15.58 -9.19 -1.44
N LEU A 223 -16.17 -8.33 -0.61
CA LEU A 223 -16.92 -8.75 0.58
C LEU A 223 -18.14 -9.61 0.22
N LEU A 224 -18.91 -9.17 -0.79
CA LEU A 224 -20.09 -9.91 -1.25
C LEU A 224 -19.70 -11.27 -1.85
N ALA A 225 -18.67 -11.30 -2.71
CA ALA A 225 -18.17 -12.53 -3.29
C ALA A 225 -17.74 -13.52 -2.20
N SER A 226 -17.02 -13.04 -1.18
CA SER A 226 -16.55 -13.88 -0.07
C SER A 226 -17.70 -14.43 0.76
N PHE A 227 -18.72 -13.62 1.05
CA PHE A 227 -19.93 -14.07 1.73
C PHE A 227 -20.64 -15.17 0.93
N ILE A 228 -20.80 -15.00 -0.39
CA ILE A 228 -21.43 -15.99 -1.27
C ILE A 228 -20.63 -17.30 -1.29
N VAL A 229 -19.30 -17.22 -1.35
CA VAL A 229 -18.42 -18.41 -1.30
C VAL A 229 -18.60 -19.14 0.03
N GLY A 230 -18.56 -18.43 1.15
CA GLY A 230 -18.79 -19.01 2.48
C GLY A 230 -20.15 -19.70 2.58
N TYR A 231 -21.19 -19.04 2.10
CA TYR A 231 -22.55 -19.59 2.05
C TYR A 231 -22.64 -20.86 1.19
N GLY A 232 -22.00 -20.87 0.02
CA GLY A 232 -21.92 -22.03 -0.85
C GLY A 232 -21.19 -23.20 -0.20
N LEU A 233 -20.05 -22.93 0.46
CA LEU A 233 -19.27 -23.93 1.18
C LEU A 233 -20.08 -24.58 2.31
N GLY A 234 -20.84 -23.80 3.08
CA GLY A 234 -21.69 -24.34 4.15
C GLY A 234 -22.73 -25.35 3.67
N ARG A 235 -23.21 -25.18 2.42
CA ARG A 235 -24.16 -26.11 1.78
C ARG A 235 -23.49 -27.36 1.24
N VAL A 236 -22.30 -27.23 0.65
CA VAL A 236 -21.57 -28.37 0.06
C VAL A 236 -20.98 -29.27 1.15
N LEU A 237 -20.43 -28.67 2.21
CA LEU A 237 -19.73 -29.41 3.26
C LEU A 237 -20.67 -30.11 4.27
N HIS A 238 -22.00 -30.05 4.07
CA HIS A 238 -23.00 -30.66 4.96
C HIS A 238 -22.73 -30.34 6.44
N LEU A 239 -22.40 -29.08 6.74
CA LEU A 239 -22.13 -28.68 8.11
C LEU A 239 -23.32 -29.06 9.00
N PRO A 240 -23.07 -29.65 10.19
CA PRO A 240 -24.15 -30.09 11.07
C PRO A 240 -25.12 -28.93 11.33
N PRO A 241 -26.44 -29.20 11.44
CA PRO A 241 -27.47 -28.16 11.55
C PRO A 241 -27.23 -27.15 12.69
N GLN A 242 -26.48 -27.56 13.71
CA GLN A 242 -26.10 -26.76 14.88
C GLN A 242 -25.22 -25.55 14.52
N LEU A 243 -24.50 -25.56 13.39
CA LEU A 243 -23.68 -24.45 12.92
C LEU A 243 -24.45 -23.49 11.97
N LEU A 244 -25.65 -23.89 11.54
CA LEU A 244 -26.47 -23.17 10.55
C LEU A 244 -27.68 -22.45 11.17
N GLN A 245 -28.06 -22.80 12.40
CA GLN A 245 -29.21 -22.23 13.13
C GLN A 245 -28.77 -20.98 13.90
#